data_AF-A0A3M6FCX6-F1
#
_entry.id   AF-A0A3M6FCX6-F1
#
_cell.length_a   1.000
_cell.length_b   1.000
_cell.length_c   1.000
_cell.angle_alpha   90.00
_cell.angle_beta   90.00
_cell.angle_gamma   90.00
#
_symmetry.space_group_name_H-M   'P 1'
#
loop_
_entity.id
_entity.type
_entity.pdbx_description
1 polymer ?
#
loop_
_entity_poly.entity_id
_entity_poly.type
_entity_poly.pdbx_seq_one_letter_code
_entity_poly.pdbx_strand_id
1 'polypeptide(L)'
;MRVERCNNRVPRCVSNCWIRRLTVLEGIPKCLAACAKLSLRTTCTNRATSLRSSATVEFLLFMDESKPTIPTNQAIQRGLFFALRHRSPEDNAMNTIVSIQPRAIIRRTTGKSRGPITRLMSPGDLGQLLKPFVFLDQFGFKPEPEKKGFGMHPHSGIATLTYMIEGELTYEDTTGKSGILPDGGVEWMSAGNGVWHDAQPVSDAPITGFQLWIALPAAQENGPAQSVYLAASQVTQQGPAKVLLGRYGAARSSLPAPEGMNYLAVQLKDGEHWRYTPPA
;
A
#
# COMPACT_ATOMS: atom_id res chain seq x y z
N MET A 1 -63.17 10.14 24.33
CA MET A 1 -62.34 9.25 25.19
C MET A 1 -60.89 9.39 24.74
N ARG A 2 -60.02 9.81 25.66
CA ARG A 2 -58.54 9.86 25.58
C ARG A 2 -58.00 8.40 25.67
N VAL A 3 -56.87 8.02 25.08
CA VAL A 3 -55.47 7.88 25.62
C VAL A 3 -54.57 7.54 24.40
N GLU A 4 -53.53 8.27 23.94
CA GLU A 4 -52.18 8.69 24.40
C GLU A 4 -50.95 7.75 24.11
N ARG A 5 -50.05 8.27 23.24
CA ARG A 5 -48.57 8.15 23.03
C ARG A 5 -47.76 6.84 23.24
N CYS A 6 -46.93 6.51 22.24
CA CYS A 6 -45.46 6.72 22.32
C CYS A 6 -44.81 6.84 20.92
N ASN A 7 -43.93 7.83 20.77
CA ASN A 7 -43.18 8.19 19.57
C ASN A 7 -41.73 7.73 19.79
N ASN A 8 -41.09 7.07 18.83
CA ASN A 8 -39.64 7.19 18.66
C ASN A 8 -39.19 6.78 17.25
N ARG A 9 -38.57 7.77 16.61
CA ARG A 9 -37.88 7.69 15.33
C ARG A 9 -36.80 6.60 15.40
N VAL A 10 -36.83 5.67 14.47
CA VAL A 10 -35.66 4.84 14.14
C VAL A 10 -34.60 5.79 13.57
N PRO A 11 -33.40 5.95 14.16
CA PRO A 11 -32.32 6.58 13.44
C PRO A 11 -31.88 5.60 12.35
N ARG A 12 -31.97 6.03 11.09
CA ARG A 12 -31.11 5.47 10.04
C ARG A 12 -29.68 5.54 10.57
N CYS A 13 -29.05 4.41 10.85
CA CYS A 13 -27.60 4.34 11.03
C CYS A 13 -26.93 4.62 9.67
N VAL A 14 -26.86 5.90 9.33
CA VAL A 14 -25.89 6.41 8.37
C VAL A 14 -24.55 6.29 9.10
N SER A 15 -23.86 5.16 8.92
CA SER A 15 -22.50 5.00 9.41
C SER A 15 -21.60 5.92 8.58
N ASN A 16 -21.50 7.17 9.02
CA ASN A 16 -20.50 8.10 8.51
C ASN A 16 -19.14 7.58 8.96
N CYS A 17 -18.51 6.76 8.11
CA CYS A 17 -17.11 6.37 8.27
C CYS A 17 -16.24 7.60 7.92
N TRP A 18 -16.07 8.49 8.89
CA TRP A 18 -15.23 9.67 8.78
C TRP A 18 -13.76 9.27 8.94
N ILE A 19 -13.08 8.92 7.85
CA ILE A 19 -11.62 9.14 7.78
C ILE A 19 -11.41 10.44 7.02
N ARG A 20 -11.49 11.55 7.76
CA ARG A 20 -11.04 12.86 7.28
C ARG A 20 -9.53 12.94 7.49
N ARG A 21 -8.80 12.94 6.37
CA ARG A 21 -7.39 13.34 6.20
C ARG A 21 -6.31 12.32 6.59
N LEU A 22 -5.91 11.52 5.60
CA LEU A 22 -4.48 11.30 5.39
C LEU A 22 -3.87 12.66 4.98
N THR A 23 -3.01 13.24 5.80
CA THR A 23 -2.34 14.52 5.47
C THR A 23 -0.92 14.20 5.02
N VAL A 24 -0.67 14.30 3.72
CA VAL A 24 0.69 14.24 3.14
C VAL A 24 1.23 15.67 3.08
N LEU A 25 2.36 15.93 3.73
CA LEU A 25 2.93 17.28 3.90
C LEU A 25 3.71 17.74 2.65
N GLU A 26 3.98 19.06 2.57
CA GLU A 26 4.86 19.67 1.54
C GLU A 26 6.35 19.46 1.86
N GLY A 27 7.16 19.46 0.79
CA GLY A 27 8.62 19.35 0.87
C GLY A 27 9.33 19.18 -0.49
N ILE A 28 8.63 18.73 -1.54
CA ILE A 28 9.24 18.46 -2.86
C ILE A 28 8.23 18.74 -3.99
N PRO A 29 8.62 19.39 -5.11
CA PRO A 29 7.75 19.56 -6.25
C PRO A 29 7.61 18.23 -7.01
N LYS A 30 6.36 17.73 -7.05
CA LYS A 30 5.88 16.48 -7.67
C LYS A 30 6.05 15.24 -6.78
N CYS A 31 5.05 14.93 -5.96
CA CYS A 31 4.93 13.60 -5.35
C CYS A 31 3.52 13.07 -5.58
N LEU A 32 3.44 11.87 -6.13
CA LEU A 32 2.21 11.11 -6.29
C LEU A 32 2.14 10.04 -5.20
N ALA A 33 1.01 10.00 -4.50
CA ALA A 33 0.76 9.06 -3.42
C ALA A 33 -0.62 8.43 -3.62
N ALA A 34 -0.72 7.15 -3.29
CA ALA A 34 -1.98 6.43 -3.31
C ALA A 34 -2.21 5.75 -1.98
N CYS A 35 -3.47 5.79 -1.53
CA CYS A 35 -3.90 5.11 -0.33
C CYS A 35 -5.03 4.14 -0.67
N ALA A 36 -4.89 2.91 -0.21
CA ALA A 36 -5.92 1.88 -0.28
C ALA A 36 -6.35 1.51 1.13
N LYS A 37 -7.65 1.31 1.35
CA LYS A 37 -8.21 1.05 2.67
C LYS A 37 -8.96 -0.28 2.67
N LEU A 38 -8.60 -1.18 3.58
CA LEU A 38 -9.36 -2.36 3.93
C LEU A 38 -9.92 -2.24 5.34
N SER A 39 -11.24 -2.35 5.48
CA SER A 39 -11.90 -2.40 6.78
C SER A 39 -12.14 -3.85 7.18
N LEU A 40 -11.39 -4.35 8.16
CA LEU A 40 -11.64 -5.65 8.78
C LEU A 40 -12.57 -5.45 9.98
N ARG A 41 -13.78 -6.01 9.92
CA ARG A 41 -14.70 -6.04 11.05
C ARG A 41 -14.59 -7.40 11.72
N THR A 42 -13.82 -7.49 12.79
CA THR A 42 -13.77 -8.67 13.66
C THR A 42 -14.88 -8.60 14.70
N THR A 43 -15.97 -9.33 14.49
CA THR A 43 -16.96 -9.57 15.54
C THR A 43 -16.41 -10.59 16.52
N CYS A 44 -15.81 -10.14 17.63
CA CYS A 44 -15.56 -10.99 18.79
C CYS A 44 -16.88 -11.23 19.53
N THR A 45 -17.48 -12.41 19.37
CA THR A 45 -18.57 -12.86 20.25
C THR A 45 -17.98 -13.47 21.51
N ASN A 46 -17.66 -12.64 22.51
CA ASN A 46 -17.52 -13.13 23.87
C ASN A 46 -18.90 -13.10 24.53
N ARG A 47 -19.38 -14.22 25.07
CA ARG A 47 -20.72 -14.36 25.70
C ARG A 47 -20.98 -13.41 26.89
N ALA A 48 -19.99 -12.61 27.30
CA ALA A 48 -20.10 -11.65 28.40
C ALA A 48 -20.05 -10.17 27.97
N THR A 49 -19.57 -9.83 26.78
CA THR A 49 -19.51 -8.45 26.30
C THR A 49 -19.60 -8.41 24.78
N SER A 50 -20.67 -7.81 24.26
CA SER A 50 -20.87 -7.48 22.83
C SER A 50 -19.91 -6.35 22.41
N LEU A 51 -18.60 -6.55 22.53
CA LEU A 51 -17.59 -5.62 22.06
C LEU A 51 -17.30 -5.90 20.58
N ARG A 52 -17.78 -5.00 19.71
CA ARG A 52 -17.38 -4.96 18.31
C ARG A 52 -16.08 -4.16 18.22
N SER A 53 -14.96 -4.81 17.91
CA SER A 53 -13.72 -4.12 17.54
C SER A 53 -13.61 -4.12 16.01
N SER A 54 -13.35 -2.95 15.44
CA SER A 54 -13.04 -2.80 14.02
C SER A 54 -11.59 -2.33 13.93
N ALA A 55 -10.79 -3.03 13.15
CA ALA A 55 -9.44 -2.59 12.80
C ALA A 55 -9.44 -2.24 11.31
N THR A 56 -8.86 -1.09 10.98
CA THR A 56 -8.64 -0.73 9.58
C THR A 56 -7.18 -0.99 9.24
N VAL A 57 -6.95 -1.71 8.14
CA VAL A 57 -5.63 -1.77 7.51
C VAL A 57 -5.65 -0.80 6.35
N GLU A 58 -4.81 0.23 6.42
CA GLU A 58 -4.58 1.21 5.36
C GLU A 58 -3.22 0.97 4.75
N PHE A 59 -3.15 1.05 3.43
CA PHE A 59 -1.95 0.90 2.64
C PHE A 59 -1.57 2.25 2.09
N LEU A 60 -0.34 2.68 2.35
CA LEU A 60 0.19 3.91 1.81
C LEU A 60 1.34 3.61 0.85
N LEU A 61 1.10 3.95 -0.42
CA LEU A 61 2.09 3.92 -1.49
C LEU A 61 2.65 5.33 -1.65
N PHE A 62 3.97 5.45 -1.56
CA PHE A 62 4.65 6.72 -1.72
C PHE A 62 5.91 6.59 -2.58
N MET A 63 6.07 7.54 -3.50
CA MET A 63 7.30 7.77 -4.27
C MET A 63 7.63 9.25 -4.29
N ASP A 64 8.91 9.54 -4.11
CA ASP A 64 9.49 10.85 -4.36
C ASP A 64 9.93 10.95 -5.83
N GLU A 65 9.32 11.86 -6.61
CA GLU A 65 9.68 12.06 -8.02
C GLU A 65 10.93 12.94 -8.23
N SER A 66 11.45 13.60 -7.18
CA SER A 66 12.69 14.38 -7.31
C SER A 66 13.94 13.51 -7.44
N LYS A 67 13.80 12.21 -7.19
CA LYS A 67 14.82 11.18 -7.37
C LYS A 67 14.42 10.18 -8.47
N PRO A 68 14.25 10.61 -9.74
CA PRO A 68 13.81 9.71 -10.78
C PRO A 68 14.89 8.67 -11.09
N THR A 69 14.62 7.39 -10.79
CA THR A 69 15.37 6.26 -11.35
C THR A 69 14.79 5.79 -12.69
N ILE A 70 13.71 6.40 -13.17
CA ILE A 70 13.07 6.08 -14.45
C ILE A 70 13.16 7.33 -15.33
N PRO A 71 14.01 7.35 -16.38
CA PRO A 71 13.99 8.44 -17.33
C PRO A 71 12.68 8.40 -18.11
N THR A 72 11.76 9.30 -17.76
CA THR A 72 10.62 9.64 -18.63
C THR A 72 11.18 10.41 -19.83
N ASN A 73 11.16 9.77 -20.99
CA ASN A 73 11.52 10.40 -22.25
C ASN A 73 10.42 11.40 -22.64
N GLN A 74 10.48 12.61 -22.08
CA GLN A 74 9.84 13.83 -22.60
C GLN A 74 10.40 15.05 -21.87
N ALA A 75 11.57 15.51 -22.31
CA ALA A 75 12.08 16.82 -21.98
C ALA A 75 11.39 17.87 -22.87
N ILE A 76 10.66 18.81 -22.25
CA ILE A 76 10.51 20.15 -22.81
C ILE A 76 11.18 21.10 -21.80
N GLN A 77 12.39 21.52 -22.14
CA GLN A 77 13.09 22.61 -21.50
C GLN A 77 12.41 23.94 -21.86
N ARG A 78 12.14 24.78 -20.85
CA ARG A 78 12.36 26.24 -20.92
C ARG A 78 12.84 26.73 -19.56
N GLY A 79 13.99 27.41 -19.55
CA GLY A 79 14.72 27.77 -18.35
C GLY A 79 14.34 29.12 -17.74
N LEU A 80 15.04 29.47 -16.65
CA LEU A 80 15.65 30.79 -16.45
C LEU A 80 16.67 30.70 -15.30
N PHE A 81 17.84 31.30 -15.53
CA PHE A 81 18.91 31.50 -14.55
C PHE A 81 18.51 32.50 -13.46
N PHE A 82 18.97 32.30 -12.23
CA PHE A 82 19.64 33.35 -11.43
C PHE A 82 20.49 32.69 -10.32
N ALA A 83 21.80 32.93 -10.36
CA ALA A 83 22.73 32.65 -9.28
C ALA A 83 22.95 33.93 -8.49
N LEU A 84 22.78 33.92 -7.16
CA LEU A 84 23.31 34.96 -6.27
C LEU A 84 23.58 34.43 -4.85
N ARG A 85 24.88 34.32 -4.56
CA ARG A 85 25.67 34.52 -3.31
C ARG A 85 25.08 34.20 -1.93
N HIS A 86 25.87 33.39 -1.22
CA HIS A 86 25.99 33.30 0.25
C HIS A 86 26.14 34.66 0.95
N ARG A 87 25.36 34.83 2.03
CA ARG A 87 25.78 35.49 3.28
C ARG A 87 24.79 35.13 4.40
N SER A 88 25.24 34.55 5.52
CA SER A 88 24.52 34.68 6.80
C SER A 88 24.95 36.00 7.45
N PRO A 89 24.12 36.62 8.30
CA PRO A 89 24.18 36.29 9.72
C PRO A 89 22.81 36.21 10.41
N GLU A 90 22.88 35.62 11.61
CA GLU A 90 21.88 35.48 12.67
C GLU A 90 20.68 36.44 12.66
N ASP A 91 19.46 35.89 12.72
CA ASP A 91 18.32 36.59 13.33
C ASP A 91 17.16 35.64 13.68
N ASN A 92 16.77 35.71 14.95
CA ASN A 92 15.45 35.43 15.54
C ASN A 92 14.67 34.18 15.08
N ALA A 93 14.55 33.23 16.01
CA ALA A 93 13.58 32.14 15.99
C ALA A 93 12.13 32.67 15.94
N MET A 94 11.68 33.08 14.77
CA MET A 94 10.27 33.11 14.41
C MET A 94 9.80 31.66 14.34
N ASN A 95 8.96 31.29 15.31
CA ASN A 95 8.15 30.08 15.30
C ASN A 95 7.30 30.12 14.02
N THR A 96 7.87 29.63 12.92
CA THR A 96 7.19 29.56 11.65
C THR A 96 6.18 28.45 11.81
N ILE A 97 4.95 28.82 12.17
CA ILE A 97 3.81 27.93 12.05
C ILE A 97 3.70 27.65 10.55
N VAL A 98 4.35 26.59 10.10
CA VAL A 98 4.17 26.07 8.74
C VAL A 98 2.71 25.65 8.67
N SER A 99 1.90 26.50 8.06
CA SER A 99 0.51 26.23 7.72
C SER A 99 0.51 25.12 6.67
N ILE A 100 0.46 23.88 7.15
CA ILE A 100 0.38 22.71 6.29
C ILE A 100 -0.97 22.75 5.57
N GLN A 101 -0.94 23.07 4.29
CA GLN A 101 -2.12 22.90 3.44
C GLN A 101 -2.33 21.40 3.18
N PRO A 102 -3.52 20.84 3.45
CA PRO A 102 -3.81 19.45 3.13
C PRO A 102 -3.79 19.28 1.60
N ARG A 103 -3.04 18.29 1.09
CA ARG A 103 -3.12 17.94 -0.33
C ARG A 103 -4.54 17.56 -0.72
N ALA A 104 -4.98 18.02 -1.88
CA ALA A 104 -6.28 17.65 -2.43
C ALA A 104 -6.29 16.16 -2.78
N ILE A 105 -7.34 15.45 -2.37
CA ILE A 105 -7.55 14.07 -2.79
C ILE A 105 -8.08 14.11 -4.22
N ILE A 106 -7.24 13.74 -5.18
CA ILE A 106 -7.55 13.76 -6.62
C ILE A 106 -8.49 12.62 -7.03
N ARG A 107 -8.47 11.49 -6.32
CA ARG A 107 -9.31 10.33 -6.60
C ARG A 107 -9.62 9.55 -5.33
N ARG A 108 -10.86 9.05 -5.24
CA ARG A 108 -11.27 7.98 -4.32
C ARG A 108 -11.90 6.86 -5.15
N THR A 109 -11.58 5.62 -4.85
CA THR A 109 -12.11 4.45 -5.56
C THR A 109 -12.30 3.30 -4.57
N THR A 110 -13.34 2.50 -4.80
CA THR A 110 -13.55 1.21 -4.11
C THR A 110 -13.02 0.04 -4.95
N GLY A 111 -12.46 0.33 -6.13
CA GLY A 111 -12.01 -0.66 -7.09
C GLY A 111 -13.14 -1.29 -7.92
N LYS A 112 -12.75 -2.26 -8.76
CA LYS A 112 -13.66 -3.09 -9.55
C LYS A 112 -13.42 -4.55 -9.18
N SER A 113 -14.42 -5.21 -8.61
CA SER A 113 -14.33 -6.61 -8.22
C SER A 113 -14.62 -7.55 -9.39
N ARG A 114 -13.82 -8.60 -9.52
CA ARG A 114 -14.05 -9.75 -10.41
C ARG A 114 -13.72 -11.01 -9.63
N GLY A 115 -14.77 -11.73 -9.21
CA GLY A 115 -14.62 -12.88 -8.32
C GLY A 115 -13.91 -12.48 -7.01
N PRO A 116 -12.88 -13.21 -6.58
CA PRO A 116 -12.19 -12.98 -5.30
C PRO A 116 -11.23 -11.78 -5.27
N ILE A 117 -11.08 -11.10 -6.41
CA ILE A 117 -10.13 -10.00 -6.59
C ILE A 117 -10.88 -8.69 -6.73
N THR A 118 -10.45 -7.68 -5.98
CA THR A 118 -10.86 -6.28 -6.15
C THR A 118 -9.70 -5.46 -6.67
N ARG A 119 -9.81 -5.01 -7.93
CA ARG A 119 -8.79 -4.17 -8.57
C ARG A 119 -8.94 -2.72 -8.17
N LEU A 120 -7.96 -2.19 -7.46
CA LEU A 120 -7.95 -0.80 -6.97
C LEU A 120 -7.25 0.14 -7.94
N MET A 121 -6.23 -0.37 -8.65
CA MET A 121 -5.45 0.37 -9.64
C MET A 121 -5.01 -0.57 -10.77
N SER A 122 -5.01 -0.06 -11.99
CA SER A 122 -4.53 -0.72 -13.20
C SER A 122 -3.78 0.24 -14.11
N PRO A 123 -3.01 -0.26 -15.10
CA PRO A 123 -2.34 0.60 -16.07
C PRO A 123 -3.30 1.48 -16.89
N GLY A 124 -4.56 1.08 -17.03
CA GLY A 124 -5.59 1.82 -17.78
C GLY A 124 -6.32 2.90 -16.97
N ASP A 125 -6.01 3.04 -15.67
CA ASP A 125 -6.59 4.09 -14.82
C ASP A 125 -5.50 4.93 -14.12
N LEU A 126 -5.28 4.73 -12.83
CA LEU A 126 -4.32 5.45 -12.01
C LEU A 126 -2.88 4.99 -12.24
N GLY A 127 -2.64 3.81 -12.82
CA GLY A 127 -1.30 3.26 -12.99
C GLY A 127 -0.36 4.09 -13.89
N GLN A 128 -0.90 4.90 -14.81
CA GLN A 128 -0.07 5.87 -15.57
C GLN A 128 0.32 7.08 -14.72
N LEU A 129 -0.54 7.48 -13.78
CA LEU A 129 -0.30 8.64 -12.91
C LEU A 129 0.58 8.26 -11.73
N LEU A 130 0.44 7.05 -11.21
CA LEU A 130 1.11 6.61 -9.98
C LEU A 130 2.42 5.85 -10.25
N LYS A 131 3.00 6.02 -11.44
CA LYS A 131 4.26 5.36 -11.78
C LYS A 131 5.31 5.61 -10.68
N PRO A 132 6.08 4.56 -10.31
CA PRO A 132 6.17 3.26 -10.94
C PRO A 132 5.11 2.25 -10.46
N PHE A 133 4.18 2.61 -9.59
CA PHE A 133 3.09 1.71 -9.19
C PHE A 133 2.07 1.61 -10.34
N VAL A 134 1.97 0.44 -10.95
CA VAL A 134 1.16 0.27 -12.17
C VAL A 134 -0.10 -0.57 -11.95
N PHE A 135 -0.14 -1.35 -10.87
CA PHE A 135 -1.24 -2.25 -10.58
C PHE A 135 -1.38 -2.49 -9.08
N LEU A 136 -2.61 -2.52 -8.56
CA LEU A 136 -2.89 -2.91 -7.17
C LEU A 136 -4.19 -3.69 -7.10
N ASP A 137 -4.08 -4.96 -6.71
CA ASP A 137 -5.20 -5.83 -6.41
C ASP A 137 -5.26 -6.10 -4.90
N GLN A 138 -6.47 -6.06 -4.36
CA GLN A 138 -6.80 -6.71 -3.10
C GLN A 138 -7.39 -8.07 -3.41
N PHE A 139 -6.84 -9.14 -2.85
CA PHE A 139 -7.43 -10.47 -2.92
C PHE A 139 -8.04 -10.86 -1.57
N GLY A 140 -9.17 -11.57 -1.63
CA GLY A 140 -9.83 -12.09 -0.45
C GLY A 140 -10.76 -13.22 -0.81
N PHE A 141 -10.43 -14.44 -0.41
CA PHE A 141 -11.23 -15.62 -0.73
C PHE A 141 -11.04 -16.75 0.25
N LYS A 142 -12.04 -17.63 0.28
CA LYS A 142 -11.91 -18.95 0.88
C LYS A 142 -11.54 -19.94 -0.23
N PRO A 143 -10.46 -20.70 -0.10
CA PRO A 143 -10.10 -21.73 -1.07
C PRO A 143 -11.25 -22.73 -1.26
N GLU A 144 -11.50 -23.12 -2.51
CA GLU A 144 -12.47 -24.15 -2.87
C GLU A 144 -11.71 -25.38 -3.38
N PRO A 145 -12.06 -26.61 -2.97
CA PRO A 145 -11.32 -27.82 -3.34
C PRO A 145 -11.10 -28.01 -4.85
N GLU A 146 -12.01 -27.47 -5.66
CA GLU A 146 -12.03 -27.62 -7.12
C GLU A 146 -11.31 -26.48 -7.87
N LYS A 147 -10.89 -25.41 -7.18
CA LYS A 147 -10.19 -24.26 -7.75
C LYS A 147 -8.76 -24.20 -7.25
N LYS A 148 -7.86 -24.90 -7.96
CA LYS A 148 -6.41 -24.72 -7.82
C LYS A 148 -6.07 -23.35 -8.41
N GLY A 149 -5.35 -22.51 -7.67
CA GLY A 149 -5.05 -21.08 -7.84
C GLY A 149 -4.99 -20.55 -9.28
N PHE A 150 -3.86 -19.97 -9.68
CA PHE A 150 -3.67 -19.49 -11.06
C PHE A 150 -2.83 -20.46 -11.90
N GLY A 151 -2.15 -21.41 -11.24
CA GLY A 151 -1.15 -22.23 -11.87
C GLY A 151 0.09 -21.41 -12.21
N MET A 152 1.11 -22.12 -12.69
CA MET A 152 2.37 -21.51 -13.12
C MET A 152 2.12 -20.50 -14.25
N HIS A 153 2.44 -19.23 -14.02
CA HIS A 153 2.20 -18.14 -14.98
C HIS A 153 3.38 -17.17 -15.05
N PRO A 154 3.60 -16.50 -16.20
CA PRO A 154 4.77 -15.66 -16.39
C PRO A 154 4.54 -14.18 -16.04
N HIS A 155 5.61 -13.51 -15.60
CA HIS A 155 5.73 -12.05 -15.54
C HIS A 155 7.08 -11.62 -16.14
N SER A 156 7.18 -10.38 -16.61
CA SER A 156 8.43 -9.74 -17.06
C SER A 156 8.32 -8.21 -16.95
N GLY A 157 9.45 -7.52 -16.86
CA GLY A 157 9.54 -6.04 -16.82
C GLY A 157 8.98 -5.36 -15.57
N ILE A 158 8.50 -6.14 -14.60
CA ILE A 158 7.89 -5.65 -13.36
C ILE A 158 8.50 -6.34 -12.14
N ALA A 159 8.34 -5.71 -10.98
CA ALA A 159 8.38 -6.40 -9.70
C ALA A 159 6.95 -6.57 -9.17
N THR A 160 6.67 -7.74 -8.59
CA THR A 160 5.46 -7.94 -7.77
C THR A 160 5.86 -7.87 -6.30
N LEU A 161 4.96 -7.30 -5.49
CA LEU A 161 5.03 -7.36 -4.04
C LEU A 161 3.70 -7.88 -3.51
N THR A 162 3.73 -9.05 -2.89
CA THR A 162 2.56 -9.68 -2.25
C THR A 162 2.68 -9.52 -0.74
N TYR A 163 1.64 -9.00 -0.08
CA TYR A 163 1.57 -8.93 1.38
C TYR A 163 0.35 -9.70 1.89
N MET A 164 0.61 -10.66 2.78
CA MET A 164 -0.41 -11.47 3.42
C MET A 164 -0.97 -10.75 4.65
N ILE A 165 -2.29 -10.58 4.69
CA ILE A 165 -3.01 -10.03 5.86
C ILE A 165 -3.61 -11.14 6.71
N GLU A 166 -4.01 -12.24 6.06
CA GLU A 166 -4.55 -13.42 6.71
C GLU A 166 -4.31 -14.64 5.80
N GLY A 167 -4.04 -15.78 6.41
CA GLY A 167 -3.84 -17.06 5.73
C GLY A 167 -2.42 -17.24 5.20
N GLU A 168 -2.20 -18.34 4.47
CA GLU A 168 -0.88 -18.76 4.02
C GLU A 168 -0.93 -19.27 2.58
N LEU A 169 0.11 -18.97 1.82
CA LEU A 169 0.30 -19.45 0.44
C LEU A 169 1.57 -20.27 0.35
N THR A 170 1.52 -21.42 -0.31
CA THR A 170 2.74 -21.98 -0.91
C THR A 170 3.17 -21.10 -2.08
N TYR A 171 4.47 -21.00 -2.31
CA TYR A 171 5.05 -20.37 -3.49
C TYR A 171 6.09 -21.29 -4.12
N GLU A 172 6.21 -21.21 -5.43
CA GLU A 172 7.33 -21.74 -6.19
C GLU A 172 7.60 -20.87 -7.42
N ASP A 173 8.86 -20.67 -7.75
CA ASP A 173 9.26 -19.88 -8.91
C ASP A 173 10.50 -20.42 -9.64
N THR A 174 10.70 -19.91 -10.85
CA THR A 174 11.84 -20.25 -11.72
C THR A 174 13.15 -19.57 -11.34
N THR A 175 13.17 -18.74 -10.29
CA THR A 175 14.43 -18.31 -9.63
C THR A 175 14.97 -19.38 -8.68
N GLY A 176 14.22 -20.48 -8.51
CA GLY A 176 14.56 -21.60 -7.65
C GLY A 176 14.08 -21.44 -6.21
N LYS A 177 13.19 -20.47 -5.94
CA LYS A 177 12.59 -20.30 -4.61
C LYS A 177 11.31 -21.13 -4.51
N SER A 178 11.11 -21.74 -3.36
CA SER A 178 9.83 -22.34 -2.98
C SER A 178 9.69 -22.36 -1.46
N GLY A 179 8.45 -22.42 -0.98
CA GLY A 179 8.16 -22.44 0.45
C GLY A 179 6.74 -22.03 0.78
N ILE A 180 6.54 -21.56 2.02
CA ILE A 180 5.27 -21.02 2.50
C ILE A 180 5.47 -19.54 2.85
N LEU A 181 4.61 -18.69 2.31
CA LEU A 181 4.44 -17.30 2.68
C LEU A 181 3.34 -17.22 3.76
N PRO A 182 3.72 -17.01 5.04
CA PRO A 182 2.78 -17.04 6.15
C PRO A 182 1.98 -15.74 6.26
N ASP A 183 1.00 -15.72 7.16
CA ASP A 183 0.31 -14.50 7.57
C ASP A 183 1.31 -13.41 8.00
N GLY A 184 1.06 -12.17 7.56
CA GLY A 184 1.96 -11.03 7.77
C GLY A 184 3.26 -11.08 6.97
N GLY A 185 3.48 -12.13 6.17
CA GLY A 185 4.63 -12.27 5.29
C GLY A 185 4.59 -11.35 4.07
N VAL A 186 5.77 -11.09 3.51
CA VAL A 186 5.95 -10.29 2.29
C VAL A 186 6.77 -11.07 1.27
N GLU A 187 6.28 -11.11 0.05
CA GLU A 187 7.04 -11.50 -1.13
C GLU A 187 7.48 -10.25 -1.90
N TRP A 188 8.71 -10.29 -2.42
CA TRP A 188 9.19 -9.45 -3.50
C TRP A 188 9.72 -10.33 -4.62
N MET A 189 9.13 -10.23 -5.81
CA MET A 189 9.63 -10.91 -7.00
C MET A 189 9.89 -9.87 -8.10
N SER A 190 11.16 -9.56 -8.34
CA SER A 190 11.61 -8.81 -9.51
C SER A 190 11.67 -9.76 -10.70
N ALA A 191 10.72 -9.65 -11.62
CA ALA A 191 10.60 -10.59 -12.74
C ALA A 191 11.67 -10.37 -13.80
N GLY A 192 12.19 -9.14 -13.96
CA GLY A 192 13.22 -8.83 -14.95
C GLY A 192 12.87 -9.36 -16.35
N ASN A 193 13.80 -10.08 -16.97
CA ASN A 193 13.62 -10.71 -18.28
C ASN A 193 12.62 -11.90 -18.31
N GLY A 194 12.11 -12.35 -17.17
CA GLY A 194 11.07 -13.37 -17.10
C GLY A 194 11.13 -14.23 -15.83
N VAL A 195 9.98 -14.40 -15.17
CA VAL A 195 9.77 -15.41 -14.13
C VAL A 195 8.44 -16.10 -14.35
N TRP A 196 8.47 -17.43 -14.32
CA TRP A 196 7.28 -18.23 -14.05
C TRP A 196 7.18 -18.52 -12.56
N HIS A 197 6.00 -18.33 -12.00
CA HIS A 197 5.70 -18.62 -10.59
C HIS A 197 4.27 -19.15 -10.40
N ASP A 198 4.05 -19.83 -9.28
CA ASP A 198 2.73 -20.24 -8.80
C ASP A 198 2.58 -19.92 -7.31
N ALA A 199 1.34 -19.66 -6.90
CA ALA A 199 0.98 -19.46 -5.51
C ALA A 199 -0.34 -20.17 -5.20
N GLN A 200 -0.32 -21.06 -4.22
CA GLN A 200 -1.47 -21.91 -3.89
C GLN A 200 -1.78 -21.83 -2.39
N PRO A 201 -3.06 -21.75 -1.99
CA PRO A 201 -3.46 -21.87 -0.59
C PRO A 201 -2.89 -23.11 0.10
N VAL A 202 -2.37 -22.95 1.32
CA VAL A 202 -1.86 -24.09 2.13
C VAL A 202 -3.02 -24.92 2.71
N SER A 203 -4.16 -24.29 2.99
CA SER A 203 -5.33 -24.91 3.61
C SER A 203 -6.63 -24.26 3.10
N ASP A 204 -7.77 -24.77 3.57
CA ASP A 204 -9.10 -24.21 3.25
C ASP A 204 -9.45 -22.96 4.09
N ALA A 205 -8.49 -22.43 4.86
CA ALA A 205 -8.66 -21.21 5.62
C ALA A 205 -8.80 -20.00 4.68
N PRO A 206 -9.60 -18.98 5.05
CA PRO A 206 -9.66 -17.73 4.31
C PRO A 206 -8.28 -17.10 4.14
N ILE A 207 -8.04 -16.56 2.95
CA ILE A 207 -6.82 -15.82 2.61
C ILE A 207 -7.21 -14.41 2.21
N THR A 208 -6.49 -13.43 2.75
CA THR A 208 -6.62 -12.03 2.33
C THR A 208 -5.25 -11.35 2.24
N GLY A 209 -5.13 -10.43 1.31
CA GLY A 209 -3.87 -9.73 1.09
C GLY A 209 -3.93 -8.75 -0.08
N PHE A 210 -2.76 -8.22 -0.41
CA PHE A 210 -2.58 -7.27 -1.50
C PHE A 210 -1.47 -7.73 -2.42
N GLN A 211 -1.65 -7.50 -3.72
CA GLN A 211 -0.58 -7.63 -4.70
C GLN A 211 -0.42 -6.31 -5.44
N LEU A 212 0.78 -5.74 -5.31
CA LEU A 212 1.21 -4.52 -5.98
C LEU A 212 2.17 -4.89 -7.11
N TRP A 213 1.99 -4.32 -8.30
CA TRP A 213 3.01 -4.37 -9.34
C TRP A 213 3.69 -3.02 -9.52
N ILE A 214 5.00 -3.08 -9.63
CA ILE A 214 5.90 -1.95 -9.76
C ILE A 214 6.63 -2.11 -11.10
N ALA A 215 6.56 -1.10 -11.96
CA ALA A 215 7.40 -1.06 -13.16
C ALA A 215 8.87 -0.99 -12.76
N LEU A 216 9.68 -1.91 -13.28
CA LEU A 216 11.12 -1.88 -13.04
C LEU A 216 11.76 -0.71 -13.79
N PRO A 217 12.83 -0.10 -13.25
CA PRO A 217 13.66 0.80 -14.02
C PRO A 217 14.22 0.11 -15.27
N ALA A 218 14.46 0.86 -16.35
CA ALA A 218 14.95 0.32 -17.62
C ALA A 218 16.22 -0.54 -17.47
N ALA A 219 17.09 -0.20 -16.51
CA ALA A 219 18.32 -0.96 -16.22
C ALA A 219 18.05 -2.35 -15.60
N GLN A 220 16.88 -2.58 -15.03
CA GLN A 220 16.48 -3.83 -14.38
C GLN A 220 15.36 -4.56 -15.15
N GLU A 221 14.64 -3.86 -16.02
CA GLU A 221 13.50 -4.38 -16.78
C GLU A 221 13.83 -5.65 -17.56
N ASN A 222 15.03 -5.73 -18.14
CA ASN A 222 15.54 -6.92 -18.84
C ASN A 222 16.68 -7.63 -18.08
N GLY A 223 16.85 -7.31 -16.79
CA GLY A 223 17.85 -7.93 -15.92
C GLY A 223 17.47 -9.34 -15.47
N PRO A 224 18.34 -10.02 -14.73
CA PRO A 224 18.02 -11.32 -14.16
C PRO A 224 16.87 -11.20 -13.14
N ALA A 225 16.04 -12.24 -13.11
CA ALA A 225 15.01 -12.39 -12.11
C ALA A 225 15.56 -12.56 -10.69
N GLN A 226 14.83 -12.06 -9.69
CA GLN A 226 15.17 -12.22 -8.28
C GLN A 226 13.92 -12.25 -7.40
N SER A 227 13.81 -13.29 -6.57
CA SER A 227 12.76 -13.39 -5.55
C SER A 227 13.32 -13.39 -4.12
N VAL A 228 12.64 -12.67 -3.23
CA VAL A 228 12.93 -12.56 -1.80
C VAL A 228 11.63 -12.69 -1.01
N TYR A 229 11.63 -13.56 -0.01
CA TYR A 229 10.48 -13.83 0.84
C TYR A 229 10.84 -13.51 2.29
N LEU A 230 9.97 -12.78 2.97
CA LEU A 230 10.10 -12.40 4.37
C LEU A 230 8.95 -12.99 5.17
N ALA A 231 9.26 -13.71 6.24
CA ALA A 231 8.29 -14.04 7.28
C ALA A 231 7.86 -12.77 8.03
N ALA A 232 6.72 -12.80 8.71
CA ALA A 232 6.21 -11.65 9.46
C ALA A 232 7.22 -11.09 10.48
N SER A 233 8.02 -11.94 11.12
CA SER A 233 9.06 -11.54 12.08
C SER A 233 10.21 -10.75 11.45
N GLN A 234 10.39 -10.85 10.12
CA GLN A 234 11.41 -10.13 9.36
C GLN A 234 10.88 -8.80 8.79
N VAL A 235 9.56 -8.58 8.83
CA VAL A 235 8.95 -7.32 8.39
C VAL A 235 9.09 -6.28 9.51
N THR A 236 9.98 -5.31 9.30
CA THR A 236 10.20 -4.25 10.29
C THR A 236 8.96 -3.37 10.47
N GLN A 237 8.79 -2.83 11.68
CA GLN A 237 7.64 -2.01 12.04
C GLN A 237 8.08 -0.80 12.86
N GLN A 238 7.41 0.34 12.66
CA GLN A 238 7.51 1.51 13.53
C GLN A 238 6.13 2.08 13.82
N GLY A 239 5.75 2.08 15.10
CA GLY A 239 4.39 2.46 15.52
C GLY A 239 3.34 1.57 14.84
N PRO A 240 2.29 2.14 14.23
CA PRO A 240 1.25 1.36 13.55
C PRO A 240 1.65 0.87 12.16
N ALA A 241 2.83 1.24 11.64
CA ALA A 241 3.23 1.02 10.26
C ALA A 241 4.27 -0.11 10.14
N LYS A 242 3.87 -1.20 9.48
CA LYS A 242 4.80 -2.20 8.94
C LYS A 242 5.43 -1.66 7.65
N VAL A 243 6.75 -1.75 7.55
CA VAL A 243 7.52 -1.28 6.39
C VAL A 243 7.70 -2.44 5.42
N LEU A 244 6.77 -2.58 4.48
CA LEU A 244 6.82 -3.64 3.47
C LEU A 244 7.97 -3.39 2.49
N LEU A 245 8.09 -2.14 2.02
CA LEU A 245 9.15 -1.71 1.11
C LEU A 245 9.67 -0.34 1.54
N GLY A 246 10.98 -0.11 1.40
CA GLY A 246 11.60 1.17 1.71
C GLY A 246 11.91 1.38 3.18
N ARG A 247 11.58 2.55 3.70
CA ARG A 247 11.85 2.96 5.09
C ARG A 247 10.74 3.85 5.68
N TYR A 248 10.59 3.80 6.99
CA TYR A 248 9.79 4.76 7.75
C TYR A 248 10.43 4.98 9.11
N GLY A 249 10.83 6.23 9.39
CA GLY A 249 11.62 6.55 10.58
C GLY A 249 12.93 5.75 10.63
N ALA A 250 13.14 4.98 11.69
CA ALA A 250 14.28 4.10 11.86
C ALA A 250 14.04 2.69 11.26
N ALA A 251 12.80 2.30 10.99
CA ALA A 251 12.48 1.01 10.40
C ALA A 251 12.79 0.99 8.90
N ARG A 252 13.40 -0.11 8.43
CA ARG A 252 13.81 -0.29 7.04
C ARG A 252 13.53 -1.73 6.59
N SER A 253 12.84 -1.87 5.46
CA SER A 253 12.65 -3.18 4.84
C SER A 253 13.99 -3.73 4.34
N SER A 254 14.19 -5.04 4.48
CA SER A 254 15.33 -5.76 3.89
C SER A 254 15.16 -6.05 2.40
N LEU A 255 13.98 -5.74 1.83
CA LEU A 255 13.73 -5.88 0.40
C LEU A 255 14.45 -4.79 -0.41
N PRO A 256 14.88 -5.10 -1.65
CA PRO A 256 15.59 -4.16 -2.52
C PRO A 256 14.62 -3.12 -3.10
N ALA A 257 14.29 -2.10 -2.30
CA ALA A 257 13.48 -0.96 -2.74
C ALA A 257 14.29 0.01 -3.61
N PRO A 258 13.74 0.47 -4.74
CA PRO A 258 14.24 1.69 -5.39
C PRO A 258 14.33 2.86 -4.39
N GLU A 259 15.31 3.74 -4.56
CA GLU A 259 15.47 4.88 -3.65
C GLU A 259 14.22 5.78 -3.65
N GLY A 260 13.81 6.25 -2.48
CA GLY A 260 12.62 7.10 -2.32
C GLY A 260 11.28 6.35 -2.32
N MET A 261 11.28 5.06 -2.65
CA MET A 261 10.09 4.21 -2.63
C MET A 261 9.75 3.73 -1.24
N ASN A 262 8.52 3.96 -0.80
CA ASN A 262 8.00 3.39 0.44
C ASN A 262 6.63 2.75 0.21
N TYR A 263 6.45 1.55 0.76
CA TYR A 263 5.17 0.88 0.83
C TYR A 263 4.91 0.40 2.25
N LEU A 264 3.87 0.95 2.88
CA LEU A 264 3.55 0.74 4.29
C LEU A 264 2.19 0.08 4.43
N ALA A 265 2.10 -0.93 5.30
CA ALA A 265 0.84 -1.43 5.84
C ALA A 265 0.63 -0.84 7.22
N VAL A 266 -0.42 -0.04 7.38
CA VAL A 266 -0.71 0.73 8.59
C VAL A 266 -1.98 0.20 9.22
N GLN A 267 -1.90 -0.24 10.46
CA GLN A 267 -3.06 -0.70 11.20
C GLN A 267 -3.43 0.32 12.27
N LEU A 268 -4.64 0.85 12.20
CA LEU A 268 -5.16 1.84 13.14
C LEU A 268 -6.37 1.31 13.88
N LYS A 269 -6.44 1.62 15.18
CA LYS A 269 -7.65 1.43 15.98
C LYS A 269 -8.71 2.46 15.59
N ASP A 270 -9.97 2.17 15.92
CA ASP A 270 -11.04 3.13 15.68
C ASP A 270 -10.77 4.46 16.41
N GLY A 271 -10.92 5.57 15.69
CA GLY A 271 -10.59 6.92 16.17
C GLY A 271 -9.09 7.26 16.26
N GLU A 272 -8.18 6.32 15.95
CA GLU A 272 -6.75 6.59 15.93
C GLU A 272 -6.35 7.41 14.69
N HIS A 273 -5.41 8.34 14.87
CA HIS A 273 -4.87 9.17 13.81
C HIS A 273 -3.38 8.92 13.66
N TRP A 274 -2.95 8.75 12.41
CA TRP A 274 -1.55 8.62 12.06
C TRP A 274 -1.19 9.58 10.93
N ARG A 275 0.06 10.06 10.94
CA ARG A 275 0.57 11.00 9.94
C ARG A 275 1.86 10.46 9.34
N TYR A 276 1.88 10.39 8.02
CA TYR A 276 3.07 10.09 7.25
C TYR A 276 3.69 11.38 6.74
N THR A 277 4.98 11.57 7.05
CA THR A 277 5.80 12.60 6.40
C THR A 277 6.69 11.86 5.42
N PRO A 278 6.50 12.06 4.11
CA PRO A 278 7.37 11.43 3.14
C PRO A 278 8.81 11.95 3.24
N PRO A 279 9.82 11.16 2.83
CA PRO A 279 11.18 11.65 2.71
C PRO A 279 11.24 12.85 1.75
N ALA A 280 12.14 13.78 2.07
CA ALA A 280 12.48 14.96 1.29
C ALA A 280 13.45 14.64 0.13
#